data_AF-A0A7S3ER91-F1
#
_entry.id   AF-A0A7S3ER91-F1
#
_cell.length_a   1.000
_cell.length_b   1.000
_cell.length_c   1.000
_cell.angle_alpha   90.00
_cell.angle_beta   90.00
_cell.angle_gamma   90.00
#
_symmetry.space_group_name_H-M   'P 1'
#
loop_
_entity.id
_entity.type
_entity.pdbx_description
1 polymer ?
#
loop_
_entity_poly.entity_id
_entity_poly.type
_entity_poly.pdbx_seq_one_letter_code
_entity_poly.pdbx_strand_id
1 'polypeptide(L)'
;RNYFALTANPSISLAPDYSSFAGAPTGGQQHFAFDAWRVAQNVAMDYAWLAADDRAVGHCNRLLAFFSGANASKPYGNQFDVQSGRQLSDDHSPGLVGMNAVCALASNSSLAWDFVAELWATPTPSGKYRYYDGMLYLLAWLQLSGQFRYYPRNSTALRG
;
A
#
# COMPACT_ATOMS: atom_id res chain seq x y z
N ARG A 1 -8.90 2.66 -11.74
CA ARG A 1 -7.72 3.40 -12.25
C ARG A 1 -7.88 4.90 -12.07
N ASN A 2 -8.71 5.61 -12.85
CA ASN A 2 -8.91 7.07 -12.69
C ASN A 2 -9.28 7.48 -11.26
N TYR A 3 -10.09 6.66 -10.57
CA TYR A 3 -10.49 6.95 -9.20
C TYR A 3 -9.32 6.98 -8.20
N PHE A 4 -8.27 6.16 -8.39
CA PHE A 4 -7.07 6.23 -7.54
C PHE A 4 -6.38 7.59 -7.68
N ALA A 5 -6.25 8.09 -8.92
CA ALA A 5 -5.65 9.39 -9.19
C ALA A 5 -6.54 10.56 -8.74
N LEU A 6 -7.86 10.38 -8.74
CA LEU A 6 -8.83 11.38 -8.30
C LEU A 6 -8.82 11.54 -6.76
N THR A 7 -8.73 10.43 -6.04
CA THR A 7 -8.90 10.39 -4.57
C THR A 7 -7.59 10.55 -3.79
N ALA A 8 -6.48 10.00 -4.29
CA ALA A 8 -5.21 10.08 -3.59
C ALA A 8 -4.61 11.48 -3.65
N ASN A 9 -3.93 11.91 -2.59
CA ASN A 9 -3.18 13.16 -2.58
C ASN A 9 -2.16 13.16 -3.73
N PRO A 10 -2.15 14.19 -4.61
CA PRO A 10 -1.31 14.18 -5.80
C PRO A 10 0.21 14.22 -5.50
N SER A 11 0.60 14.72 -4.32
CA SER A 11 2.01 14.89 -3.93
C SER A 11 2.56 13.73 -3.11
N ILE A 12 1.74 13.15 -2.22
CA ILE A 12 2.19 12.10 -1.27
C ILE A 12 1.44 10.77 -1.42
N SER A 13 0.48 10.69 -2.34
CA SER A 13 -0.30 9.49 -2.68
C SER A 13 -1.11 8.85 -1.54
N LEU A 14 -1.22 9.49 -0.38
CA LEU A 14 -2.14 9.08 0.68
C LEU A 14 -3.59 9.17 0.17
N ALA A 15 -4.38 8.13 0.41
CA ALA A 15 -5.82 8.11 0.19
C ALA A 15 -6.56 8.19 1.55
N PRO A 16 -7.78 8.75 1.61
CA PRO A 16 -8.64 8.60 2.78
C PRO A 16 -9.20 7.18 2.84
N ASP A 17 -9.60 6.75 4.03
CA ASP A 17 -10.38 5.52 4.22
C ASP A 17 -11.66 5.58 3.37
N TYR A 18 -12.43 6.67 3.47
CA TYR A 18 -13.64 6.90 2.67
C TYR A 18 -13.54 8.15 1.79
N SER A 19 -14.03 8.03 0.55
CA SER A 19 -14.21 9.16 -0.36
C SER A 19 -15.56 9.08 -1.05
N SER A 20 -16.09 10.25 -1.43
CA SER A 20 -17.26 10.37 -2.29
C SER A 20 -16.94 9.89 -3.72
N PHE A 21 -17.95 9.71 -4.57
CA PHE A 21 -17.71 9.42 -5.99
C PHE A 21 -16.98 10.56 -6.73
N ALA A 22 -17.00 11.78 -6.19
CA ALA A 22 -16.19 12.90 -6.68
C ALA A 22 -14.73 12.86 -6.19
N GLY A 23 -14.36 11.87 -5.37
CA GLY A 23 -13.00 11.63 -4.87
C GLY A 23 -12.61 12.40 -3.61
N ALA A 24 -13.45 13.35 -3.16
CA ALA A 24 -13.21 14.07 -1.91
C ALA A 24 -13.36 13.13 -0.70
N PRO A 25 -12.48 13.21 0.32
CA PRO A 25 -12.66 12.53 1.61
C PRO A 25 -14.04 12.80 2.19
N THR A 26 -14.67 11.80 2.81
CA THR A 26 -16.04 11.94 3.30
C THR A 26 -16.33 11.13 4.57
N GLY A 27 -17.44 11.45 5.23
CA GLY A 27 -17.82 10.85 6.51
C GLY A 27 -16.84 11.16 7.63
N GLY A 28 -16.84 10.37 8.70
CA GLY A 28 -15.86 10.46 9.79
C GLY A 28 -14.53 9.76 9.51
N GLN A 29 -14.33 9.19 8.31
CA GLN A 29 -13.15 8.40 7.94
C GLN A 29 -12.37 9.08 6.80
N GLN A 30 -11.90 10.30 7.07
CA GLN A 30 -11.26 11.17 6.08
C GLN A 30 -9.73 11.07 6.07
N HIS A 31 -9.16 10.35 7.04
CA HIS A 31 -7.72 10.18 7.20
C HIS A 31 -7.23 8.96 6.42
N PHE A 32 -5.94 8.90 6.16
CA PHE A 32 -5.28 7.67 5.77
C PHE A 32 -5.17 6.81 7.03
N ALA A 33 -5.98 5.77 7.12
CA ALA A 33 -5.97 4.83 8.24
C ALA A 33 -6.17 3.40 7.71
N PHE A 34 -6.75 2.54 8.54
CA PHE A 34 -6.72 1.08 8.36
C PHE A 34 -7.22 0.61 6.99
N ASP A 35 -8.23 1.29 6.44
CA ASP A 35 -8.80 0.92 5.14
C ASP A 35 -7.90 1.38 3.99
N ALA A 36 -7.39 2.62 4.08
CA ALA A 36 -6.58 3.27 3.08
C ALA A 36 -5.21 2.62 2.85
N TRP A 37 -4.67 1.87 3.82
CA TRP A 37 -3.40 1.15 3.65
C TRP A 37 -3.40 0.26 2.41
N ARG A 38 -4.54 -0.39 2.12
CA ARG A 38 -4.69 -1.32 1.00
C ARG A 38 -4.74 -0.64 -0.37
N VAL A 39 -4.88 0.67 -0.44
CA VAL A 39 -4.89 1.40 -1.73
C VAL A 39 -3.55 1.23 -2.46
N ALA A 40 -2.44 1.28 -1.72
CA ALA A 40 -1.09 1.02 -2.23
C ALA A 40 -1.00 -0.34 -2.93
N GLN A 41 -1.46 -1.39 -2.23
CA GLN A 41 -1.52 -2.76 -2.72
C GLN A 41 -2.42 -2.91 -3.95
N ASN A 42 -3.59 -2.27 -3.97
CA ASN A 42 -4.51 -2.34 -5.10
C ASN A 42 -3.92 -1.68 -6.36
N VAL A 43 -3.26 -0.53 -6.21
CA VAL A 43 -2.58 0.16 -7.31
C VAL A 43 -1.43 -0.68 -7.86
N ALA A 44 -0.58 -1.21 -6.99
CA ALA A 44 0.57 -2.01 -7.39
C ALA A 44 0.18 -3.33 -8.05
N MET A 45 -0.85 -4.02 -7.55
CA MET A 45 -1.33 -5.28 -8.13
C MET A 45 -2.02 -5.09 -9.48
N ASP A 46 -2.81 -4.03 -9.67
CA ASP A 46 -3.40 -3.70 -10.98
C ASP A 46 -2.29 -3.49 -12.03
N TYR A 47 -1.22 -2.79 -11.66
CA TYR A 47 -0.05 -2.63 -12.53
C TYR A 47 0.71 -3.93 -12.76
N ALA A 48 0.98 -4.73 -11.72
CA ALA A 48 1.73 -5.98 -11.84
C ALA A 48 1.03 -7.02 -12.74
N TRP A 49 -0.30 -7.07 -12.72
CA TRP A 49 -1.06 -8.01 -13.54
C TRP A 49 -1.35 -7.50 -14.95
N LEU A 50 -1.59 -6.20 -15.12
CA LEU A 50 -2.16 -5.66 -16.36
C LEU A 50 -1.30 -4.59 -17.04
N ALA A 51 -0.41 -3.92 -16.30
CA ALA A 51 0.47 -2.85 -16.75
C ALA A 51 -0.25 -1.79 -17.62
N ALA A 52 -1.52 -1.52 -17.32
CA ALA A 52 -2.41 -0.74 -18.20
C ALA A 52 -2.48 0.76 -17.82
N ASP A 53 -1.76 1.20 -16.79
CA ASP A 53 -1.75 2.59 -16.31
C ASP A 53 -0.43 2.93 -15.61
N ASP A 54 0.47 3.60 -16.32
CA ASP A 54 1.80 4.00 -15.82
C ASP A 54 1.73 4.97 -14.63
N ARG A 55 0.57 5.59 -14.36
CA ARG A 55 0.38 6.42 -13.15
C ARG A 55 0.55 5.62 -11.87
N ALA A 56 0.40 4.30 -11.92
CA ALA A 56 0.65 3.41 -10.78
C ALA A 56 2.12 3.48 -10.31
N VAL A 57 3.07 3.58 -11.24
CA VAL A 57 4.51 3.75 -10.93
C VAL A 57 4.71 5.04 -10.14
N GLY A 58 4.17 6.16 -10.64
CA GLY A 58 4.25 7.46 -9.98
C GLY A 58 3.55 7.49 -8.62
N HIS A 59 2.40 6.82 -8.50
CA HIS A 59 1.68 6.69 -7.23
C HIS A 59 2.54 5.98 -6.18
N CYS A 60 3.07 4.80 -6.51
CA CYS A 60 3.92 4.00 -5.64
C CYS A 60 5.18 4.77 -5.24
N ASN A 61 5.87 5.39 -6.20
CA ASN A 61 7.08 6.17 -5.92
C ASN A 61 6.84 7.32 -4.92
N ARG A 62 5.77 8.09 -5.10
CA ARG A 62 5.42 9.19 -4.18
C ARG A 62 5.04 8.68 -2.80
N LEU A 63 4.31 7.57 -2.71
CA LEU A 63 3.93 6.98 -1.43
C LEU A 63 5.17 6.49 -0.65
N LEU A 64 6.07 5.76 -1.32
CA LEU A 64 7.31 5.29 -0.71
C LEU A 64 8.23 6.46 -0.32
N ALA A 65 8.31 7.51 -1.15
CA ALA A 65 9.04 8.72 -0.81
C ALA A 65 8.44 9.45 0.41
N PHE A 66 7.11 9.47 0.55
CA PHE A 66 6.44 10.03 1.74
C PHE A 66 6.86 9.27 3.01
N PHE A 67 6.73 7.95 3.03
CA PHE A 67 7.10 7.13 4.19
C PHE A 67 8.61 7.09 4.45
N SER A 68 9.44 7.25 3.42
CA SER A 68 10.90 7.32 3.58
C SER A 68 11.38 8.70 4.07
N GLY A 69 10.76 9.78 3.63
CA GLY A 69 11.25 11.15 3.82
C GLY A 69 10.45 11.95 4.84
N ALA A 70 9.18 12.22 4.55
CA ALA A 70 8.30 13.06 5.38
C ALA A 70 8.01 12.42 6.75
N ASN A 71 8.33 11.13 6.91
CA ASN A 71 8.28 10.41 8.17
C ASN A 71 9.60 9.67 8.46
N ALA A 72 10.74 10.35 8.30
CA ALA A 72 12.09 9.81 8.50
C ALA A 72 12.33 9.18 9.89
N SER A 73 11.44 9.42 10.86
CA SER A 73 11.40 8.70 12.13
C SER A 73 10.88 7.29 11.91
N LYS A 74 11.78 6.31 11.73
CA LYS A 74 11.40 4.89 11.85
C LYS A 74 11.37 4.50 13.34
N PRO A 75 10.34 3.78 13.81
CA PRO A 75 9.16 3.35 13.04
C PRO A 75 8.18 4.50 12.78
N TYR A 76 7.63 4.56 11.56
CA TYR A 76 6.59 5.52 11.20
C TYR A 76 5.23 5.07 11.76
N GLY A 77 4.36 6.02 12.07
CA GLY A 77 2.99 5.78 12.52
C GLY A 77 2.06 5.20 11.45
N ASN A 78 0.86 4.80 11.85
CA ASN A 78 -0.09 4.10 10.95
C ASN A 78 -1.31 4.92 10.52
N GLN A 79 -1.41 6.18 10.95
CA GLN A 79 -2.50 7.07 10.58
C GLN A 79 -1.99 8.46 10.24
N PHE A 80 -2.53 9.05 9.17
CA PHE A 80 -2.08 10.34 8.64
C PHE A 80 -3.25 11.19 8.16
N ASP A 81 -3.11 12.49 8.35
CA ASP A 81 -3.94 13.44 7.60
C ASP A 81 -3.59 13.38 6.12
N VAL A 82 -4.60 13.19 5.25
CA VAL A 82 -4.40 12.95 3.81
C VAL A 82 -3.81 14.18 3.11
N GLN A 83 -4.17 15.39 3.55
CA GLN A 83 -3.78 16.62 2.85
C GLN A 83 -2.39 17.08 3.29
N SER A 84 -2.15 17.14 4.59
CA SER A 84 -0.91 17.63 5.18
C SER A 84 0.16 16.55 5.34
N GLY A 85 -0.21 15.27 5.34
CA GLY A 85 0.70 14.17 5.69
C GLY A 85 1.06 14.11 7.17
N ARG A 86 0.40 14.91 8.02
CA ARG A 86 0.68 14.93 9.47
C ARG A 86 0.32 13.58 10.10
N GLN A 87 1.25 12.99 10.83
CA GLN A 87 1.02 11.78 11.63
C GLN A 87 -0.04 12.03 12.71
N LEU A 88 -0.97 11.07 12.85
CA LEU A 88 -2.08 11.11 13.81
C LEU A 88 -1.99 10.02 14.88
N SER A 89 -1.12 9.03 14.67
CA SER A 89 -0.87 7.91 15.59
C SER A 89 0.58 7.46 15.46
N ASP A 90 1.20 7.06 16.57
CA ASP A 90 2.56 6.54 16.61
C ASP A 90 2.63 5.01 16.48
N ASP A 91 1.46 4.33 16.44
CA ASP A 91 1.41 2.89 16.29
C ASP A 91 2.01 2.46 14.95
N HIS A 92 2.93 1.50 14.98
CA HIS A 92 3.55 0.95 13.78
C HIS A 92 2.97 -0.44 13.48
N SER A 93 2.29 -0.56 12.34
CA SER A 93 1.49 -1.73 12.01
C SER A 93 2.14 -2.58 10.92
N PRO A 94 2.42 -3.88 11.17
CA PRO A 94 2.91 -4.81 10.16
C PRO A 94 2.06 -4.86 8.89
N GLY A 95 0.74 -4.65 9.00
CA GLY A 95 -0.14 -4.57 7.84
C GLY A 95 0.22 -3.40 6.91
N LEU A 96 0.48 -2.21 7.46
CA LEU A 96 0.92 -1.05 6.67
C LEU A 96 2.32 -1.27 6.08
N VAL A 97 3.25 -1.88 6.84
CA VAL A 97 4.56 -2.29 6.31
C VAL A 97 4.40 -3.19 5.09
N GLY A 98 3.53 -4.20 5.18
CA GLY A 98 3.22 -5.09 4.06
C GLY A 98 2.65 -4.37 2.84
N MET A 99 1.65 -3.50 3.03
CA MET A 99 1.04 -2.78 1.91
C MET A 99 2.00 -1.79 1.24
N ASN A 100 2.88 -1.14 2.01
CA ASN A 100 3.93 -0.30 1.46
C ASN A 100 4.95 -1.13 0.68
N ALA A 101 5.40 -2.28 1.20
CA ALA A 101 6.34 -3.16 0.51
C ALA A 101 5.81 -3.64 -0.86
N VAL A 102 4.50 -3.91 -0.96
CA VAL A 102 3.85 -4.34 -2.22
C VAL A 102 3.98 -3.28 -3.33
N CYS A 103 4.16 -2.00 -3.01
CA CYS A 103 4.47 -0.98 -4.02
C CYS A 103 5.73 -1.28 -4.83
N ALA A 104 6.63 -2.15 -4.36
CA ALA A 104 7.79 -2.61 -5.13
C ALA A 104 7.42 -3.31 -6.45
N LEU A 105 6.20 -3.84 -6.58
CA LEU A 105 5.74 -4.46 -7.83
C LEU A 105 5.49 -3.46 -8.97
N ALA A 106 5.31 -2.18 -8.65
CA ALA A 106 5.07 -1.12 -9.63
C ALA A 106 6.10 0.02 -9.57
N SER A 107 6.76 0.22 -8.43
CA SER A 107 7.78 1.26 -8.27
C SER A 107 9.01 0.97 -9.14
N ASN A 108 9.61 2.04 -9.69
CA ASN A 108 10.92 1.99 -10.34
C ASN A 108 12.00 2.73 -9.52
N SER A 109 11.70 3.07 -8.26
CA SER A 109 12.64 3.70 -7.33
C SER A 109 13.39 2.63 -6.53
N SER A 110 14.69 2.84 -6.30
CA SER A 110 15.47 1.97 -5.42
C SER A 110 14.97 1.95 -3.98
N LEU A 111 14.25 2.99 -3.54
CA LEU A 111 13.62 3.06 -2.22
C LEU A 111 12.70 1.88 -1.94
N ALA A 112 12.09 1.29 -2.97
CA ALA A 112 11.20 0.13 -2.81
C ALA A 112 11.87 -1.04 -2.09
N TRP A 113 13.18 -1.23 -2.27
CA TRP A 113 13.92 -2.30 -1.60
C TRP A 113 14.01 -2.11 -0.09
N ASP A 114 14.02 -0.87 0.41
CA ASP A 114 14.04 -0.60 1.85
C ASP A 114 12.74 -1.07 2.53
N PHE A 115 11.60 -0.94 1.83
CA PHE A 115 10.31 -1.39 2.34
C PHE A 115 10.14 -2.91 2.24
N VAL A 116 10.67 -3.54 1.18
CA VAL A 116 10.75 -5.02 1.10
C VAL A 116 11.64 -5.58 2.20
N ALA A 117 12.78 -4.94 2.48
CA ALA A 117 13.68 -5.31 3.57
C ALA A 117 13.03 -5.14 4.94
N GLU A 118 12.26 -4.07 5.14
CA GLU A 118 11.48 -3.85 6.37
C GLU A 118 10.42 -4.95 6.57
N LEU A 119 9.66 -5.30 5.54
CA LEU A 119 8.72 -6.43 5.60
C LEU A 119 9.45 -7.75 5.90
N TRP A 120 10.60 -8.00 5.27
CA TRP A 120 11.42 -9.18 5.52
C TRP A 120 11.91 -9.26 6.98
N ALA A 121 12.25 -8.13 7.58
CA ALA A 121 12.66 -8.05 8.99
C ALA A 121 11.48 -8.07 9.98
N THR A 122 10.25 -7.86 9.49
CA THR A 122 9.05 -7.80 10.33
C THR A 122 8.65 -9.22 10.77
N PRO A 123 8.57 -9.51 12.09
CA PRO A 123 8.14 -10.81 12.57
C PRO A 123 6.67 -11.07 12.22
N THR A 124 6.30 -12.34 12.11
CA THR A 124 4.89 -12.74 11.91
C THR A 124 4.00 -12.10 12.99
N PRO A 125 2.94 -11.36 12.61
CA PRO A 125 2.08 -10.67 13.57
C PRO A 125 1.45 -11.62 14.61
N SER A 126 1.47 -11.20 15.87
CA SER A 126 0.91 -11.95 17.01
C SER A 126 0.20 -11.01 18.00
N GLY A 127 -0.44 -11.56 19.04
CA GLY A 127 -1.17 -10.76 20.03
C GLY A 127 -2.52 -10.20 19.55
N LYS A 128 -3.03 -9.17 20.24
CA LYS A 128 -4.42 -8.67 20.12
C LYS A 128 -4.79 -8.18 18.71
N TYR A 129 -3.87 -7.50 18.02
CA TYR A 129 -4.13 -6.83 16.73
C TYR A 129 -3.77 -7.68 15.50
N ARG A 130 -3.32 -8.93 15.71
CA ARG A 130 -2.78 -9.81 14.67
C ARG A 130 -3.73 -10.16 13.52
N TYR A 131 -5.03 -9.95 13.67
CA TYR A 131 -5.99 -10.34 12.63
C TYR A 131 -5.75 -9.55 11.34
N TYR A 132 -5.87 -8.22 11.41
CA TYR A 132 -5.77 -7.39 10.22
C TYR A 132 -4.32 -7.29 9.75
N ASP A 133 -3.39 -7.06 10.67
CA ASP A 133 -1.96 -7.08 10.38
C ASP A 133 -1.51 -8.40 9.75
N GLY A 134 -1.93 -9.54 10.31
CA GLY A 134 -1.56 -10.87 9.81
C GLY A 134 -2.12 -11.20 8.44
N MET A 135 -3.35 -10.76 8.13
CA MET A 135 -3.94 -10.93 6.80
C MET A 135 -3.23 -10.10 5.74
N LEU A 136 -2.96 -8.83 6.03
CA LEU A 136 -2.21 -7.97 5.09
C LEU A 136 -0.75 -8.42 4.94
N TYR A 137 -0.12 -8.86 6.02
CA TYR A 137 1.23 -9.44 6.02
C TYR A 137 1.33 -10.69 5.13
N LEU A 138 0.41 -11.65 5.30
CA LEU A 138 0.38 -12.85 4.46
C LEU A 138 0.13 -12.50 3.00
N LEU A 139 -0.81 -11.58 2.73
CA LEU A 139 -1.13 -11.15 1.38
C LEU A 139 0.06 -10.48 0.69
N ALA A 140 0.79 -9.61 1.41
CA ALA A 140 2.02 -8.98 0.91
C ALA A 140 3.08 -10.02 0.52
N TRP A 141 3.27 -11.07 1.34
CA TRP A 141 4.21 -12.14 1.00
C TRP A 141 3.79 -12.91 -0.25
N LEU A 142 2.51 -13.26 -0.39
CA LEU A 142 2.03 -13.93 -1.60
C LEU A 142 2.28 -13.06 -2.84
N GLN A 143 2.06 -11.75 -2.74
CA GLN A 143 2.22 -10.81 -3.84
C GLN A 143 3.71 -10.63 -4.22
N LEU A 144 4.57 -10.36 -3.24
CA LEU A 144 6.00 -10.11 -3.46
C LEU A 144 6.79 -11.37 -3.84
N SER A 145 6.34 -12.56 -3.43
CA SER A 145 6.93 -13.84 -3.85
C SER A 145 6.46 -14.32 -5.23
N GLY A 146 5.57 -13.56 -5.90
CA GLY A 146 4.99 -13.96 -7.19
C GLY A 146 4.05 -15.15 -7.10
N GLN A 147 3.50 -15.44 -5.93
CA GLN A 147 2.54 -16.54 -5.68
C GLN A 147 1.08 -16.07 -5.68
N PHE A 148 0.82 -14.76 -5.67
CA PHE A 148 -0.51 -14.18 -5.85
C PHE A 148 -0.83 -14.00 -7.33
N ARG A 149 -1.39 -15.06 -7.94
CA ARG A 149 -1.60 -15.16 -9.39
C ARG A 149 -3.08 -15.15 -9.77
N TYR A 150 -3.35 -14.66 -10.98
CA TYR A 150 -4.64 -14.82 -11.62
C TYR A 150 -4.77 -16.23 -12.22
N TYR A 151 -5.84 -16.95 -11.86
CA TYR A 151 -6.14 -18.29 -12.38
C TYR A 151 -7.41 -18.21 -13.25
N PRO A 152 -7.30 -18.04 -14.59
CA PRO A 152 -8.46 -18.00 -15.46
C PRO A 152 -9.11 -19.37 -15.56
N ARG A 153 -10.44 -19.40 -15.71
CA ARG A 153 -11.24 -20.63 -15.76
C ARG A 153 -10.78 -21.66 -16.82
N ASN A 154 -10.10 -21.22 -17.88
CA ASN A 154 -9.68 -22.07 -19.01
C ASN A 154 -8.14 -22.19 -19.16
N SER A 155 -7.33 -21.91 -18.13
CA SER A 155 -5.87 -22.14 -18.26
C SER A 155 -5.56 -23.64 -18.28
N THR A 156 -5.31 -24.20 -19.47
CA THR A 156 -4.31 -25.26 -19.60
C THR A 156 -3.02 -24.73 -19.02
N ALA A 157 -2.57 -25.35 -17.93
CA ALA A 157 -1.48 -24.94 -17.07
C ALA A 157 -0.27 -24.33 -17.81
N LEU A 158 0.01 -23.05 -17.55
CA LEU A 158 1.37 -22.53 -17.70
C LEU A 158 2.07 -22.72 -16.35
N ARG A 159 2.54 -23.95 -16.12
CA ARG A 159 3.60 -24.24 -15.15
C ARG A 159 4.92 -23.92 -15.85
N GLY A 160 5.57 -22.84 -15.42
CA GLY A 160 6.97 -22.52 -15.64
C GLY A 160 7.54 -22.08 -14.31
#